data_AF-A0AAP9XUV0-F1
#
_entry.id   AF-A0AAP9XUV0-F1
#
_cell.length_a   1.000
_cell.length_b   1.000
_cell.length_c   1.000
_cell.angle_alpha   90.00
_cell.angle_beta   90.00
_cell.angle_gamma   90.00
#
_symmetry.space_group_name_H-M   'P 1'
#
loop_
_entity.id
_entity.type
_entity.pdbx_description
1 polymer ?
#
loop_
_entity_poly.entity_id
_entity_poly.type
_entity_poly.pdbx_seq_one_letter_code
_entity_poly.pdbx_strand_id
1 'polypeptide(L)' 'MKWGDHFQVASGMKQAQTKSHVPFRITSFQNGDDLVFFPDSNEYFFFYSGMATPDRCVVQETYTYPITQLPFYKKPAK' A
#
# COMPACT_ATOMS: atom_id res chain seq x y z
N MET A 1 0.94 5.81 -3.58
CA MET A 1 1.95 6.84 -3.22
C MET A 1 2.34 7.61 -4.47
N LYS A 2 2.60 8.92 -4.35
CA LYS A 2 3.14 9.73 -5.45
C LYS A 2 4.67 9.68 -5.35
N TRP A 3 5.32 9.19 -6.40
CA TRP A 3 6.78 9.16 -6.50
C TRP A 3 7.18 9.97 -7.74
N GLY A 4 7.63 11.20 -7.53
CA GLY A 4 7.76 12.18 -8.62
C GLY A 4 6.41 12.42 -9.30
N ASP A 5 6.35 12.27 -10.63
CA ASP A 5 5.12 12.39 -11.42
C ASP A 5 4.37 11.06 -11.62
N HIS A 6 4.78 10.00 -10.93
CA HIS A 6 4.18 8.67 -11.06
C HIS A 6 3.35 8.30 -9.82
N PHE A 7 2.24 7.60 -10.06
CA PHE A 7 1.45 6.97 -9.01
C PHE A 7 1.64 5.46 -9.05
N GLN A 8 2.05 4.88 -7.92
CA GLN A 8 1.94 3.43 -7.74
C GLN A 8 0.55 3.08 -7.21
N VAL A 9 -0.14 2.19 -7.94
CA VAL A 9 -1.43 1.62 -7.55
C VAL A 9 -1.17 0.29 -6.86
N ALA A 10 -1.67 0.17 -5.63
CA ALA A 10 -1.57 -1.08 -4.87
C ALA A 10 -2.38 -2.19 -5.57
N SER A 11 -1.79 -3.38 -5.66
CA SER A 11 -2.46 -4.59 -6.16
C SER A 11 -3.25 -5.30 -5.06
N GLY A 12 -2.92 -5.06 -3.79
CA GLY A 12 -3.62 -5.64 -2.66
C GLY A 12 -3.07 -5.21 -1.30
N MET A 13 -3.76 -5.63 -0.25
CA MET A 13 -3.34 -5.41 1.13
C MET A 13 -3.50 -6.70 1.94
N LYS A 14 -2.51 -7.00 2.78
CA LYS A 14 -2.51 -8.13 3.70
C LYS A 14 -2.18 -7.67 5.11
N GLN A 15 -2.84 -8.27 6.10
CA GLN A 15 -2.47 -8.11 7.51
C GLN A 15 -1.70 -9.34 7.98
N ALA A 16 -0.67 -9.14 8.78
CA ALA A 16 0.18 -10.19 9.31
C ALA A 16 0.74 -9.80 10.68
N GLN A 17 1.51 -10.69 11.30
CA GLN A 17 2.16 -10.46 12.58
C GLN A 17 3.60 -10.99 12.54
N THR A 18 4.50 -10.33 13.25
CA THR A 18 5.87 -10.82 13.44
C THR A 18 5.87 -12.05 14.35
N LYS A 19 7.00 -12.76 14.44
CA LYS A 19 7.16 -13.88 15.39
C LYS A 19 6.92 -13.47 16.85
N SER A 20 7.11 -12.19 17.17
CA SER A 20 6.86 -11.60 18.49
C SER A 20 5.44 -11.05 18.63
N HIS A 21 4.50 -11.45 17.76
CA HIS A 21 3.10 -11.02 17.75
C HIS A 21 2.85 -9.52 17.51
N VAL A 22 3.83 -8.82 16.91
CA VAL A 22 3.64 -7.41 16.55
C VAL A 22 2.85 -7.35 15.23
N PRO A 23 1.67 -6.71 15.18
CA PRO A 23 0.88 -6.60 13.97
C PRO A 23 1.53 -5.67 12.95
N PHE A 24 1.39 -6.00 11.67
CA PHE A 24 1.77 -5.13 10.57
C PHE A 24 0.87 -5.34 9.36
N ARG A 25 0.85 -4.34 8.47
CA ARG A 25 0.13 -4.37 7.21
C ARG A 25 1.12 -4.31 6.06
N ILE A 26 0.86 -5.08 5.02
CA ILE A 26 1.61 -5.07 3.76
C ILE A 26 0.68 -4.54 2.69
N THR A 27 1.11 -3.52 1.97
CA THR A 27 0.49 -3.04 0.73
C THR A 27 1.42 -3.41 -0.41
N SER A 28 1.00 -4.36 -1.25
CA SER A 28 1.80 -4.83 -2.38
C SER A 28 1.48 -4.03 -3.64
N PHE A 29 2.50 -3.80 -4.45
CA PHE A 29 2.40 -3.09 -5.73
C PHE A 29 2.62 -4.06 -6.90
N GLN A 30 2.12 -3.71 -8.09
CA GLN A 30 2.21 -4.60 -9.26
C GLN A 30 3.64 -4.82 -9.76
N ASN A 31 4.54 -3.89 -9.47
CA ASN A 31 5.96 -4.01 -9.80
C ASN A 31 6.74 -4.90 -8.80
N GLY A 32 6.06 -5.50 -7.82
CA GLY A 32 6.67 -6.38 -6.83
C GLY A 32 7.28 -5.66 -5.63
N ASP A 33 7.08 -4.34 -5.50
CA ASP A 33 7.41 -3.60 -4.30
C ASP A 33 6.36 -3.84 -3.21
N ASP A 34 6.78 -3.70 -1.94
CA ASP A 34 5.90 -3.79 -0.78
C ASP A 34 6.11 -2.59 0.15
N LEU A 35 5.01 -1.94 0.55
CA LEU A 35 5.00 -1.02 1.68
C LEU A 35 4.52 -1.77 2.93
N VAL A 36 5.35 -1.81 3.96
CA VAL A 36 5.02 -2.37 5.27
C VAL A 36 4.73 -1.23 6.24
N PHE A 37 3.62 -1.33 6.94
CA PHE A 37 3.18 -0.39 7.97
C PHE A 37 2.99 -1.08 9.32
N PHE A 38 3.66 -0.59 10.35
CA PHE A 38 3.50 -1.00 11.74
C PHE A 38 2.58 0.00 12.46
N PRO A 39 1.30 -0.37 12.72
CA PRO A 39 0.33 0.55 13.30
C PRO A 39 0.69 1.01 14.71
N ASP A 40 1.32 0.14 15.50
CA ASP A 40 1.60 0.43 16.91
C ASP A 40 2.72 1.47 17.08
N SER A 41 3.73 1.44 16.21
CA SER A 41 4.86 2.39 16.21
C SER A 41 4.69 3.54 15.20
N ASN A 42 3.65 3.48 14.36
CA ASN A 42 3.46 4.37 13.22
C ASN A 42 4.67 4.41 12.27
N GLU A 43 5.30 3.25 12.06
CA GLU A 43 6.49 3.12 11.23
C GLU A 43 6.17 2.55 9.86
N TYR A 44 6.84 3.10 8.84
CA TYR A 44 6.70 2.67 7.46
C TYR A 44 8.05 2.19 6.94
N PHE A 45 8.03 1.05 6.24
CA PHE A 45 9.19 0.48 5.56
C PHE A 45 8.82 0.15 4.12
N PHE A 46 9.65 0.54 3.17
CA PHE A 46 9.47 0.25 1.76
C PHE A 46 10.49 -0.78 1.30
N PHE A 47 9.99 -1.89 0.74
CA PHE A 47 10.77 -2.99 0.22
C PHE A 47 10.70 -2.95 -1.30
N TYR A 48 11.84 -2.68 -1.94
CA TYR A 48 11.92 -2.73 -3.40
C TYR A 48 12.11 -4.17 -3.88
N SER A 49 11.44 -4.51 -4.96
CA SER A 49 11.62 -5.82 -5.58
C SER A 49 13.09 -6.07 -5.94
N GLY A 50 13.64 -7.18 -5.44
CA GLY A 50 15.04 -7.56 -5.70
C GLY A 50 16.09 -6.87 -4.81
N MET A 51 15.70 -5.99 -3.88
CA MET A 51 16.62 -5.40 -2.91
C MET A 51 16.43 -6.04 -1.52
N ALA A 52 17.55 -6.34 -0.85
CA ALA A 52 17.53 -6.95 0.47
C ALA A 52 17.32 -5.94 1.62
N THR A 53 17.68 -4.68 1.39
CA THR A 53 17.61 -3.62 2.40
C THR A 53 16.38 -2.76 2.17
N PRO A 54 15.45 -2.68 3.14
CA PRO A 54 14.32 -1.78 3.04
C PRO A 54 14.70 -0.35 3.41
N ASP A 55 13.96 0.61 2.86
CA ASP A 55 14.03 2.01 3.28
C ASP A 55 13.02 2.28 4.39
N ARG A 56 13.42 3.06 5.40
CA ARG A 56 12.47 3.61 6.37
C ARG A 56 11.82 4.86 5.78
N CYS A 57 10.49 4.88 5.77
CA CYS A 57 9.70 6.00 5.28
C CYS A 57 9.10 6.80 6.43
N VAL A 58 8.86 8.08 6.16
CA VAL A 58 8.10 8.98 7.03
C VAL A 58 6.94 9.57 6.23
N VAL A 59 5.80 9.75 6.88
CA VAL A 59 4.66 10.44 6.27
C VAL A 59 5.00 11.91 6.21
N GLN A 60 5.14 12.45 5.00
CA GLN A 60 5.35 13.88 4.79
C GLN A 60 4.00 14.62 4.78
N GLU A 61 3.02 14.11 4.05
CA GLU A 61 1.72 14.74 3.87
C GLU A 61 0.62 13.68 3.67
N THR A 62 -0.61 14.03 4.05
CA THR A 62 -1.79 13.19 3.83
C THR A 62 -2.82 13.97 3.03
N TYR A 63 -3.32 13.36 1.96
CA TYR A 63 -4.34 13.94 1.11
C TYR A 63 -5.58 13.04 1.10
N THR A 64 -6.75 13.65 1.29
CA THR A 64 -8.05 12.96 1.15
C THR A 64 -8.72 13.45 -0.12
N TYR A 65 -9.03 12.53 -1.03
CA TYR A 65 -9.71 12.83 -2.28
C TYR A 65 -11.20 12.44 -2.18
N PRO A 66 -12.11 13.18 -2.83
CA PRO A 66 -13.51 12.80 -2.89
C PRO A 66 -13.67 11.45 -3.60
N ILE A 67 -14.44 10.54 -2.99
CA ILE A 67 -14.74 9.24 -3.58
C ILE A 67 -15.78 9.45 -4.69
N THR A 68 -15.45 9.05 -5.93
CA THR A 68 -16.41 8.99 -7.03
C THR A 68 -16.99 7.57 -7.13
N GLN A 69 -18.30 7.45 -7.31
CA GLN A 69 -18.91 6.17 -7.66
C GLN A 69 -18.78 5.97 -9.18
N LEU A 70 -17.98 4.99 -9.59
CA LEU A 70 -17.92 4.60 -10.99
C LEU A 70 -19.27 3.99 -11.40
N PRO A 71 -19.84 4.38 -12.56
CA PRO A 71 -21.07 3.78 -13.03
C PRO A 71 -20.87 2.27 -13.25
N PHE A 72 -21.64 1.45 -12.55
CA PHE A 72 -21.62 0.00 -12.73
C PHE A 72 -22.37 -0.37 -14.00
N TYR A 73 -21.67 -0.92 -14.99
CA TYR A 73 -22.31 -1.44 -16.19
C TYR A 73 -23.11 -2.71 -15.85
N LYS A 74 -24.45 -2.59 -15.78
CA LYS A 74 -25.33 -3.77 -15.75
C LYS A 74 -25.43 -4.33 -17.16
N LYS A 75 -24.93 -5.55 -17.37
CA LYS A 75 -25.21 -6.28 -18.62
C LYS A 75 -26.74 -6.39 -18.80
N PRO A 76 -27.29 -6.07 -19.98
CA PRO A 76 -28.71 -6.25 -20.24
C PRO A 76 -29.06 -7.74 -20.07
N ALA A 77 -30.20 -8.01 -19.42
CA ALA A 77 -30.74 -9.37 -19.32
C ALA A 77 -31.06 -9.87 -20.75
N LYS A 78 -30.68 -11.13 -21.02
CA LYS A 78 -31.03 -11.81 -22.28
C LYS A 78 -32.52 -12.09 -22.37
#